data_AF-A0A640P2Q2-F1
#
_entry.id   AF-A0A640P2Q2-F1
#
_cell.length_a   1.000
_cell.length_b   1.000
_cell.length_c   1.000
_cell.angle_alpha   90.00
_cell.angle_beta   90.00
_cell.angle_gamma   90.00
#
_symmetry.space_group_name_H-M   'P 1'
#
loop_
_entity.id
_entity.type
_entity.pdbx_description
1 polymer ?
#
loop_
_entity_poly.entity_id
_entity_poly.type
_entity_poly.pdbx_seq_one_letter_code
_entity_poly.pdbx_strand_id
1 'polypeptide(L)'
;MKLIKGAILALATMMTVNANAAFIDFTGYSTSSIANQHHSGDATPSADGSELLLDGNLWVYITDTFEIRSDTMLYFTLNTFGAEAEVYGLGFNNANTVTPNTFFQLGGSETSRQNQIASYTFGDGEVDFVIDVGSFFTGTFRNFVFILDADNVTGTSATFSNVELCSSGDLCISTLNSSVTTVDSPSPSVLLGMSLLLLLSGRRILK
;
A
#
# COMPACT_ATOMS: atom_id res chain seq x y z
N MET A 1 11.30 11.16 60.47
CA MET A 1 12.12 10.79 59.29
C MET A 1 11.42 9.59 58.62
N LYS A 2 10.70 9.70 57.50
CA LYS A 2 11.17 9.90 56.10
C LYS A 2 12.36 8.95 55.83
N LEU A 3 12.34 7.96 54.93
CA LEU A 3 11.85 7.94 53.53
C LEU A 3 11.49 6.52 53.01
N ILE A 4 10.39 6.48 52.25
CA ILE A 4 10.17 5.86 50.92
C ILE A 4 10.30 4.32 50.78
N LYS A 5 9.12 3.69 50.60
CA LYS A 5 8.89 2.41 49.92
C LYS A 5 9.28 2.54 48.44
N GLY A 6 10.25 1.75 47.97
CA GLY A 6 10.61 1.67 46.55
C GLY A 6 10.20 0.32 45.97
N ALA A 7 8.98 0.23 45.43
CA ALA A 7 8.63 -0.82 44.48
C ALA A 7 8.95 -0.26 43.09
N ILE A 8 9.96 -0.80 42.42
CA ILE A 8 10.25 -0.48 41.02
C ILE A 8 9.27 -1.30 40.19
N LEU A 9 8.15 -0.69 39.81
CA LEU A 9 7.22 -1.23 38.84
C LEU A 9 7.79 -0.89 37.45
N ALA A 10 8.49 -1.85 36.84
CA ALA A 10 8.88 -1.75 35.44
C ALA A 10 7.61 -1.90 34.58
N LEU A 11 6.98 -0.78 34.25
CA LEU A 11 5.86 -0.74 33.31
C LEU A 11 6.45 -0.78 31.90
N ALA A 12 6.65 -1.98 31.37
CA ALA A 12 6.94 -2.17 29.95
C ALA A 12 5.63 -1.96 29.18
N THR A 13 5.38 -0.73 28.74
CA THR A 13 4.35 -0.44 27.73
C THR A 13 4.77 -1.11 26.43
N MET A 14 4.18 -2.27 26.14
CA MET A 14 4.25 -2.86 24.81
C MET A 14 3.35 -2.01 23.91
N MET A 15 3.97 -1.11 23.14
CA MET A 15 3.29 -0.51 21.99
C MET A 15 3.09 -1.64 20.98
N THR A 16 1.86 -2.11 20.86
CA THR A 16 1.47 -2.99 19.77
C THR A 16 1.54 -2.17 18.48
N VAL A 17 2.58 -2.38 17.69
CA VAL A 17 2.62 -1.91 16.31
C VAL A 17 1.68 -2.78 15.50
N ASN A 18 0.46 -2.31 15.29
CA ASN A 18 -0.44 -2.93 14.31
C ASN A 18 -0.03 -2.43 12.94
N ALA A 19 1.04 -2.98 12.38
CA ALA A 19 1.36 -2.77 10.98
C ALA A 19 0.35 -3.59 10.15
N ASN A 20 -0.62 -2.93 9.53
CA ASN A 20 -1.46 -3.56 8.50
C ASN A 20 -0.88 -3.23 7.11
N ALA A 21 0.44 -3.39 7.00
CA ALA A 21 1.22 -3.17 5.81
C ALA A 21 1.27 -4.51 5.06
N ALA A 22 0.43 -4.65 4.05
CA ALA A 22 0.46 -5.76 3.11
C ALA A 22 0.21 -5.17 1.72
N PHE A 23 1.03 -5.58 0.75
CA PHE A 23 0.74 -5.24 -0.64
C PHE A 23 -0.60 -5.87 -1.03
N ILE A 24 -1.30 -5.22 -1.95
CA ILE A 24 -2.53 -5.73 -2.55
C ILE A 24 -2.17 -6.93 -3.42
N ASP A 25 -2.62 -8.12 -3.01
CA ASP A 25 -2.55 -9.32 -3.84
C ASP A 25 -3.67 -9.30 -4.88
N PHE A 26 -3.31 -8.91 -6.12
CA PHE A 26 -4.27 -8.79 -7.22
C PHE A 26 -4.90 -10.12 -7.64
N THR A 27 -4.33 -11.29 -7.30
CA THR A 27 -4.98 -12.58 -7.56
C THR A 27 -6.21 -12.81 -6.69
N GLY A 28 -6.33 -12.08 -5.58
CA GLY A 28 -7.50 -12.06 -4.70
C GLY A 28 -8.67 -11.24 -5.23
N TYR A 29 -8.49 -10.49 -6.33
CA TYR A 29 -9.49 -9.57 -6.85
C TYR A 29 -9.90 -9.91 -8.28
N SER A 30 -11.18 -9.67 -8.59
CA SER A 30 -11.63 -9.48 -9.96
C SER A 30 -11.67 -8.00 -10.29
N THR A 31 -11.18 -7.63 -11.47
CA THR A 31 -11.26 -6.26 -11.98
C THR A 31 -12.62 -5.99 -12.62
N SER A 32 -13.12 -4.78 -12.45
CA SER A 32 -14.35 -4.29 -13.10
C SER A 32 -14.08 -2.95 -13.77
N SER A 33 -14.82 -2.64 -14.83
CA SER A 33 -14.60 -1.41 -15.61
C SER A 33 -15.36 -0.21 -15.08
N ILE A 34 -14.72 0.97 -15.13
CA ILE A 34 -15.41 2.24 -14.98
C ILE A 34 -16.32 2.45 -16.20
N ALA A 35 -17.53 2.95 -15.98
CA ALA A 35 -18.52 3.07 -17.03
C ALA A 35 -18.05 4.03 -18.13
N ASN A 36 -18.17 3.59 -19.40
CA ASN A 36 -17.75 4.34 -20.60
C ASN A 36 -16.25 4.67 -20.66
N GLN A 37 -15.41 4.00 -19.87
CA GLN A 37 -13.96 4.23 -19.79
C GLN A 37 -13.17 2.93 -20.04
N HIS A 38 -13.82 1.94 -20.66
CA HIS A 38 -13.16 0.73 -21.11
C HIS A 38 -13.47 0.55 -22.59
N HIS A 39 -12.49 0.89 -23.42
CA HIS A 39 -12.59 0.87 -24.87
C HIS A 39 -11.94 -0.38 -25.46
N SER A 40 -10.83 -0.86 -24.89
CA SER A 40 -10.15 -2.07 -25.33
C SER A 40 -9.17 -2.63 -24.30
N GLY A 41 -8.87 -3.93 -24.44
CA GLY A 41 -7.81 -4.60 -23.71
C GLY A 41 -8.27 -5.24 -22.40
N ASP A 42 -7.33 -5.54 -21.51
CA ASP A 42 -7.57 -6.36 -20.32
C ASP A 42 -6.68 -5.91 -19.14
N ALA A 43 -7.13 -6.25 -17.93
CA ALA A 43 -6.36 -6.11 -16.71
C ALA A 43 -6.00 -7.51 -16.19
N THR A 44 -4.70 -7.81 -16.08
CA THR A 44 -4.21 -9.15 -15.77
C THR A 44 -3.26 -9.11 -14.56
N PRO A 45 -3.57 -9.84 -13.47
CA PRO A 45 -2.65 -9.94 -12.35
C PRO A 45 -1.45 -10.83 -12.69
N SER A 46 -0.28 -10.54 -12.11
CA SER A 46 0.85 -11.46 -12.11
C SER A 46 0.53 -12.74 -11.34
N ALA A 47 1.28 -13.81 -11.59
CA ALA A 47 1.07 -15.09 -10.93
C ALA A 47 1.31 -15.05 -9.40
N ASP A 48 2.13 -14.12 -8.93
CA ASP A 48 2.39 -13.87 -7.51
C ASP A 48 1.50 -12.78 -6.90
N GLY A 49 0.61 -12.18 -7.71
CA GLY A 49 -0.33 -11.15 -7.29
C GLY A 49 0.25 -9.79 -6.97
N SER A 50 1.56 -9.61 -7.10
CA SER A 50 2.23 -8.35 -6.77
C SER A 50 2.02 -7.25 -7.81
N GLU A 51 1.60 -7.60 -9.02
CA GLU A 51 1.47 -6.69 -10.15
C GLU A 51 0.10 -6.81 -10.83
N LEU A 52 -0.44 -5.67 -11.27
CA LEU A 52 -1.56 -5.58 -12.19
C LEU A 52 -1.08 -4.96 -13.50
N LEU A 53 -1.07 -5.76 -14.57
CA LEU A 53 -0.84 -5.29 -15.94
C LEU A 53 -2.16 -4.77 -16.53
N LEU A 54 -2.15 -3.53 -16.98
CA LEU A 54 -3.16 -2.97 -17.88
C LEU A 54 -2.61 -2.96 -19.31
N ASP A 55 -3.37 -3.51 -20.24
CA ASP A 55 -3.08 -3.45 -21.68
C ASP A 55 -4.26 -2.83 -22.42
N GLY A 56 -4.01 -1.88 -23.33
CA GLY A 56 -5.06 -1.26 -24.16
C GLY A 56 -5.49 0.14 -23.74
N ASN A 57 -6.80 0.37 -23.66
CA ASN A 57 -7.42 1.64 -23.23
C ASN A 57 -8.57 1.31 -22.27
N LEU A 58 -8.27 1.42 -20.99
CA LEU A 58 -9.13 0.96 -19.91
C LEU A 58 -8.88 1.68 -18.59
N TRP A 59 -9.98 1.96 -17.92
CA TRP A 59 -10.04 2.32 -16.51
C TRP A 59 -10.74 1.18 -15.77
N VAL A 60 -10.00 0.51 -14.90
CA VAL A 60 -10.49 -0.63 -14.13
C VAL A 60 -10.38 -0.38 -12.65
N TYR A 61 -11.12 -1.14 -11.85
CA TYR A 61 -11.01 -1.10 -10.41
C TYR A 61 -11.13 -2.48 -9.78
N ILE A 62 -10.52 -2.62 -8.61
CA ILE A 62 -10.79 -3.69 -7.66
C ILE A 62 -11.75 -3.16 -6.58
N THR A 63 -12.55 -4.07 -6.00
CA THR A 63 -13.53 -3.71 -4.97
C THR A 63 -13.11 -4.23 -3.61
N ASP A 64 -13.04 -3.33 -2.63
CA ASP A 64 -12.84 -3.65 -1.22
C ASP A 64 -13.39 -2.50 -0.34
N THR A 65 -13.00 -2.41 0.92
CA THR A 65 -13.21 -1.25 1.78
C THR A 65 -11.87 -0.56 2.03
N PHE A 66 -11.63 0.54 1.32
CA PHE A 66 -10.43 1.36 1.47
C PHE A 66 -10.73 2.56 2.37
N GLU A 67 -10.18 2.57 3.58
CA GLU A 67 -10.31 3.68 4.51
C GLU A 67 -9.10 4.61 4.41
N ILE A 68 -9.31 5.79 3.85
CA ILE A 68 -8.29 6.83 3.71
C ILE A 68 -8.43 7.80 4.87
N ARG A 69 -7.44 7.78 5.76
CA ARG A 69 -7.29 8.71 6.89
C ARG A 69 -6.29 9.80 6.53
N SER A 70 -6.19 10.83 7.37
CA SER A 70 -5.27 11.95 7.16
C SER A 70 -3.80 11.55 7.13
N ASP A 71 -3.47 10.37 7.64
CA ASP A 71 -2.13 9.78 7.68
C ASP A 71 -1.94 8.67 6.65
N THR A 72 -2.90 8.41 5.76
CA THR A 72 -2.78 7.33 4.78
C THR A 72 -1.81 7.67 3.67
N MET A 73 -0.80 6.82 3.52
CA MET A 73 0.19 6.83 2.45
C MET A 73 -0.09 5.71 1.45
N LEU A 74 0.09 6.00 0.17
CA LEU A 74 0.00 5.03 -0.93
C LEU A 74 1.38 4.85 -1.56
N TYR A 75 1.82 3.59 -1.62
CA TYR A 75 3.06 3.16 -2.24
C TYR A 75 2.77 2.25 -3.42
N PHE A 76 3.53 2.38 -4.50
CA PHE A 76 3.48 1.49 -5.66
C PHE A 76 4.65 1.79 -6.59
N THR A 77 4.93 0.85 -7.49
CA THR A 77 5.83 1.05 -8.63
C THR A 77 4.99 1.13 -9.91
N LEU A 78 5.32 2.07 -10.79
CA LEU A 78 4.75 2.17 -12.14
C LEU A 78 5.83 1.84 -13.18
N ASN A 79 5.48 1.04 -14.19
CA ASN A 79 6.26 0.87 -15.41
C ASN A 79 5.33 0.91 -16.63
N THR A 80 5.81 1.44 -17.75
CA THR A 80 4.99 1.61 -18.97
C THR A 80 5.72 1.05 -20.19
N PHE A 81 4.95 0.53 -21.15
CA PHE A 81 5.46 -0.20 -22.29
C PHE A 81 4.74 0.20 -23.57
N GLY A 82 5.40 -0.04 -24.71
CA GLY A 82 4.80 0.15 -26.03
C GLY A 82 4.75 1.61 -26.46
N ALA A 83 3.56 2.18 -26.56
CA ALA A 83 3.33 3.59 -26.90
C ALA A 83 2.96 4.44 -25.67
N GLU A 84 3.22 5.75 -25.73
CA GLU A 84 2.82 6.70 -24.69
C GLU A 84 1.29 6.87 -24.69
N ALA A 85 0.68 6.68 -23.52
CA ALA A 85 -0.75 6.87 -23.27
C ALA A 85 -1.08 8.36 -23.01
N GLU A 86 -2.36 8.69 -22.99
CA GLU A 86 -2.85 10.04 -22.67
C GLU A 86 -2.79 10.29 -21.16
N VAL A 87 -3.18 9.29 -20.36
CA VAL A 87 -3.13 9.35 -18.89
C VAL A 87 -2.71 8.00 -18.31
N TYR A 88 -1.70 8.03 -17.44
CA TYR A 88 -1.45 6.97 -16.46
C TYR A 88 -1.93 7.47 -15.10
N GLY A 89 -2.71 6.68 -14.38
CA GLY A 89 -3.27 7.14 -13.12
C GLY A 89 -3.84 6.06 -12.21
N LEU A 90 -4.20 6.48 -11.01
CA LEU A 90 -4.91 5.64 -10.05
C LEU A 90 -5.69 6.51 -9.05
N GLY A 91 -6.55 5.88 -8.25
CA GLY A 91 -7.14 6.52 -7.08
C GLY A 91 -8.42 5.85 -6.63
N PHE A 92 -9.30 6.59 -5.96
CA PHE A 92 -10.38 5.98 -5.19
C PHE A 92 -11.76 6.48 -5.60
N ASN A 93 -12.76 5.60 -5.52
CA ASN A 93 -14.13 5.92 -5.90
C ASN A 93 -15.16 5.09 -5.11
N ASN A 94 -16.40 5.59 -5.06
CA ASN A 94 -17.57 4.89 -4.52
C ASN A 94 -18.63 4.58 -5.58
N ALA A 95 -18.51 5.16 -6.77
CA ALA A 95 -19.41 4.98 -7.89
C ALA A 95 -18.66 4.35 -9.08
N ASN A 96 -19.39 4.08 -10.15
CA ASN A 96 -18.84 3.66 -11.45
C ASN A 96 -18.55 4.85 -12.38
N THR A 97 -18.54 6.08 -11.85
CA THR A 97 -18.29 7.33 -12.58
C THR A 97 -17.04 8.03 -12.08
N VAL A 98 -16.28 8.67 -12.97
CA VAL A 98 -15.05 9.40 -12.63
C VAL A 98 -15.34 10.54 -11.64
N THR A 99 -14.58 10.59 -10.55
CA THR A 99 -14.59 11.71 -9.59
C THR A 99 -13.20 12.36 -9.61
N PRO A 100 -13.01 13.51 -10.28
CA PRO A 100 -11.68 14.04 -10.57
C PRO A 100 -10.80 14.29 -9.33
N ASN A 101 -11.40 14.66 -8.19
CA ASN A 101 -10.66 15.07 -6.99
C ASN A 101 -10.11 13.90 -6.18
N THR A 102 -10.45 12.66 -6.53
CA THR A 102 -9.99 11.45 -5.82
C THR A 102 -9.08 10.56 -6.68
N PHE A 103 -8.64 11.08 -7.83
CA PHE A 103 -7.72 10.42 -8.75
C PHE A 103 -6.44 11.22 -8.88
N PHE A 104 -5.34 10.49 -9.06
CA PHE A 104 -4.01 10.99 -9.29
C PHE A 104 -3.60 10.66 -10.72
N GLN A 105 -3.21 11.70 -11.45
CA GLN A 105 -2.53 11.54 -12.72
C GLN A 105 -1.02 11.52 -12.48
N LEU A 106 -0.37 10.46 -12.93
CA LEU A 106 1.04 10.18 -12.71
C LEU A 106 1.91 10.65 -13.88
N GLY A 107 1.37 10.57 -15.09
CA GLY A 107 2.02 10.96 -16.35
C GLY A 107 1.07 10.83 -17.54
N GLY A 108 1.65 10.78 -18.74
CA GLY A 108 0.94 10.73 -20.00
C GLY A 108 1.02 12.04 -20.78
N SER A 109 0.59 11.99 -22.05
CA SER A 109 0.72 13.10 -22.99
C SER A 109 -0.30 14.23 -22.78
N GLU A 110 -1.42 13.96 -22.09
CA GLU A 110 -2.49 14.91 -21.86
C GLU A 110 -2.61 15.27 -20.39
N THR A 111 -3.02 16.51 -20.05
CA THR A 111 -3.33 16.86 -18.65
C THR A 111 -4.82 16.75 -18.42
N SER A 112 -5.21 15.67 -17.75
CA SER A 112 -6.55 15.48 -17.23
C SER A 112 -6.72 16.36 -15.98
N ARG A 113 -7.93 16.87 -15.72
CA ARG A 113 -8.22 17.78 -14.57
C ARG A 113 -8.18 17.08 -13.20
N GLN A 114 -7.38 16.03 -13.05
CA GLN A 114 -7.18 15.22 -11.85
C GLN A 114 -6.05 15.80 -10.97
N ASN A 115 -5.85 15.25 -9.77
CA ASN A 115 -4.72 15.65 -8.94
C ASN A 115 -3.41 15.24 -9.63
N GLN A 116 -2.70 16.20 -10.18
CA GLN A 116 -1.51 15.94 -10.96
C GLN A 116 -0.31 15.72 -10.04
N ILE A 117 0.20 14.49 -10.03
CA ILE A 117 1.48 14.12 -9.39
C ILE A 117 2.63 14.15 -10.41
N ALA A 118 2.30 14.10 -11.72
CA ALA A 118 3.14 14.34 -12.93
C ALA A 118 4.65 14.23 -12.73
N SER A 119 5.07 13.05 -12.30
CA SER A 119 6.50 12.73 -12.09
C SER A 119 6.94 11.56 -12.96
N TYR A 120 6.02 10.90 -13.67
CA TYR A 120 6.34 9.86 -14.63
C TYR A 120 6.42 10.42 -16.04
N THR A 121 7.56 10.24 -16.70
CA THR A 121 7.73 10.45 -18.14
C THR A 121 7.72 9.09 -18.84
N PHE A 122 7.03 8.99 -19.98
CA PHE A 122 7.03 7.76 -20.76
C PHE A 122 8.47 7.33 -21.09
N GLY A 123 8.79 6.07 -20.78
CA GLY A 123 10.13 5.51 -20.96
C GLY A 123 11.07 5.62 -19.77
N ASP A 124 10.62 6.14 -18.62
CA ASP A 124 11.42 6.16 -17.37
C ASP A 124 11.77 4.75 -16.85
N GLY A 125 11.03 3.73 -17.30
CA GLY A 125 11.11 2.38 -16.74
C GLY A 125 10.30 2.26 -15.46
N GLU A 126 10.81 1.48 -14.50
CA GLU A 126 10.21 1.34 -13.16
C GLU A 126 10.47 2.60 -12.33
N VAL A 127 9.39 3.20 -11.82
CA VAL A 127 9.44 4.37 -10.94
C VAL A 127 8.60 4.09 -9.70
N ASP A 128 9.22 4.24 -8.53
CA ASP A 128 8.55 4.12 -7.24
C ASP A 128 7.85 5.43 -6.86
N PHE A 129 6.59 5.30 -6.43
CA PHE A 129 5.75 6.40 -5.99
C PHE A 129 5.41 6.29 -4.51
N VAL A 130 5.36 7.45 -3.87
CA VAL A 130 4.82 7.64 -2.52
C VAL A 130 3.89 8.83 -2.55
N ILE A 131 2.60 8.60 -2.31
CA ILE A 131 1.58 9.64 -2.29
C ILE A 131 1.01 9.73 -0.87
N ASP A 132 1.09 10.91 -0.24
CA ASP A 132 0.35 11.22 0.99
C ASP A 132 -1.12 11.46 0.64
N VAL A 133 -1.85 10.38 0.35
CA VAL A 133 -3.24 10.42 -0.12
C VAL A 133 -4.14 11.12 0.90
N GLY A 134 -3.88 10.90 2.20
CA GLY A 134 -4.60 11.51 3.31
C GLY A 134 -4.59 13.04 3.31
N SER A 135 -3.55 13.65 2.74
CA SER A 135 -3.46 15.11 2.56
C SER A 135 -4.38 15.67 1.47
N PHE A 136 -4.79 14.85 0.49
CA PHE A 136 -5.68 15.26 -0.60
C PHE A 136 -7.14 15.02 -0.28
N PHE A 137 -7.46 13.86 0.28
CA PHE A 137 -8.83 13.50 0.66
C PHE A 137 -8.84 12.42 1.74
N THR A 138 -9.93 12.39 2.50
CA THR A 138 -10.21 11.36 3.51
C THR A 138 -11.59 10.76 3.28
N GLY A 139 -11.80 9.52 3.70
CA GLY A 139 -13.09 8.86 3.64
C GLY A 139 -12.99 7.37 3.42
N THR A 140 -14.14 6.73 3.27
CA THR A 140 -14.22 5.31 2.92
C THR A 140 -14.60 5.18 1.45
N PHE A 141 -13.82 4.40 0.71
CA PHE A 141 -14.00 4.14 -0.70
C PHE A 141 -14.19 2.65 -0.96
N ARG A 142 -15.01 2.32 -1.96
CA ARG A 142 -15.27 0.93 -2.35
C ARG A 142 -14.38 0.43 -3.47
N ASN A 143 -13.89 1.34 -4.30
CA ASN A 143 -13.18 1.00 -5.53
C ASN A 143 -11.79 1.64 -5.48
N PHE A 144 -10.76 0.83 -5.71
CA PHE A 144 -9.42 1.32 -6.05
C PHE A 144 -9.25 1.18 -7.56
N VAL A 145 -9.18 2.33 -8.23
CA VAL A 145 -9.16 2.50 -9.69
C VAL A 145 -7.73 2.60 -10.20
N PHE A 146 -7.45 1.95 -11.33
CA PHE A 146 -6.22 2.00 -12.10
C PHE A 146 -6.56 2.44 -13.52
N ILE A 147 -5.76 3.34 -14.07
CA ILE A 147 -6.08 4.12 -15.27
C ILE A 147 -4.96 3.95 -16.30
N LEU A 148 -5.34 3.48 -17.48
CA LEU A 148 -4.58 3.55 -18.71
C LEU A 148 -5.50 4.14 -19.78
N ASP A 149 -5.43 5.46 -19.94
CA ASP A 149 -6.26 6.24 -20.87
C ASP A 149 -5.53 6.44 -22.19
N ALA A 150 -6.13 6.03 -23.29
CA ALA A 150 -5.47 5.94 -24.58
C ALA A 150 -6.46 6.06 -25.74
N ASP A 151 -7.25 7.12 -25.78
CA ASP A 151 -8.29 7.30 -26.79
C ASP A 151 -7.73 7.46 -28.21
N ASN A 152 -6.56 8.09 -28.35
CA ASN A 152 -5.93 8.35 -29.65
C ASN A 152 -4.70 7.48 -29.95
N VAL A 153 -4.39 6.48 -29.12
CA VAL A 153 -3.19 5.62 -29.25
C VAL A 153 -3.53 4.15 -29.00
N THR A 154 -2.77 3.24 -29.61
CA THR A 154 -2.92 1.78 -29.41
C THR A 154 -1.56 1.14 -29.14
N GLY A 155 -1.58 -0.06 -28.55
CA GLY A 155 -0.35 -0.78 -28.19
C GLY A 155 0.39 -0.15 -27.02
N THR A 156 -0.36 0.38 -26.04
CA THR A 156 0.17 0.86 -24.76
C THR A 156 -0.20 -0.10 -23.65
N SER A 157 0.70 -0.23 -22.68
CA SER A 157 0.48 -1.04 -21.48
C SER A 157 1.15 -0.37 -20.28
N ALA A 158 0.63 -0.62 -19.08
CA ALA A 158 1.20 -0.14 -17.82
C ALA A 158 1.10 -1.21 -16.74
N THR A 159 2.13 -1.35 -15.91
CA THR A 159 2.10 -2.20 -14.72
C THR A 159 2.08 -1.36 -13.46
N PHE A 160 1.20 -1.72 -12.53
CA PHE A 160 1.19 -1.22 -11.16
C PHE A 160 1.62 -2.36 -10.24
N SER A 161 2.77 -2.21 -9.59
CA SER A 161 3.39 -3.27 -8.81
C SER A 161 3.57 -2.84 -7.36
N ASN A 162 3.55 -3.81 -6.44
CA ASN A 162 3.75 -3.60 -5.01
C ASN A 162 2.83 -2.54 -4.41
N VAL A 163 1.58 -2.47 -4.87
CA VAL A 163 0.61 -1.46 -4.44
C VAL A 163 0.24 -1.67 -2.98
N GLU A 164 0.41 -0.66 -2.14
CA GLU A 164 0.23 -0.78 -0.70
C GLU A 164 -0.34 0.51 -0.08
N LEU A 165 -1.27 0.36 0.87
CA LEU A 165 -1.76 1.44 1.72
C LEU A 165 -1.29 1.21 3.15
N CYS A 166 -0.74 2.25 3.77
CA CYS A 166 -0.24 2.20 5.14
C CYS A 166 -0.47 3.55 5.84
N SER A 167 -0.41 3.56 7.17
CA SER A 167 -0.48 4.79 7.97
C SER A 167 0.90 5.44 8.11
N SER A 168 0.95 6.76 8.22
CA SER A 168 2.19 7.49 8.44
C SER A 168 2.79 7.09 9.79
N GLY A 169 3.98 6.48 9.77
CA GLY A 169 4.63 5.92 10.96
C GLY A 169 4.57 4.40 11.07
N ASP A 170 3.79 3.74 10.21
CA ASP A 170 3.92 2.30 9.97
C ASP A 170 4.99 2.03 8.90
N LEU A 171 5.62 0.85 8.98
CA LEU A 171 6.54 0.38 7.93
C LEU A 171 5.72 -0.31 6.83
N CYS A 172 5.67 0.30 5.64
CA CYS A 172 5.05 -0.29 4.46
C CYS A 172 6.02 -1.34 3.89
N ILE A 173 5.54 -2.56 3.60
CA ILE A 173 6.38 -3.67 3.11
C ILE A 173 7.14 -3.28 1.84
N SER A 174 6.48 -2.54 0.94
CA SER A 174 7.05 -2.02 -0.31
C SER A 174 8.27 -1.11 -0.10
N THR A 175 8.40 -0.46 1.06
CA THR A 175 9.56 0.39 1.40
C THR A 175 10.73 -0.39 2.00
N LEU A 176 10.54 -1.69 2.27
CA LEU A 176 11.58 -2.56 2.82
C LEU A 176 12.49 -3.08 1.71
N ASN A 177 13.18 -2.17 1.01
CA ASN A 177 14.21 -2.48 0.01
C ASN A 177 15.50 -3.10 0.62
N SER A 178 15.38 -3.90 1.67
CA SER A 178 16.48 -4.67 2.26
C SER A 178 15.90 -5.83 3.05
N SER A 179 15.87 -7.01 2.41
CA SER A 179 15.91 -8.33 3.05
C SER A 179 15.27 -8.40 4.45
N VAL A 180 13.94 -8.47 4.50
CA VAL A 180 13.27 -8.84 5.75
C VAL A 180 13.60 -10.31 6.01
N THR A 181 14.63 -10.58 6.81
CA THR A 181 14.68 -11.83 7.55
C THR A 181 13.48 -11.81 8.47
N THR A 182 12.50 -12.67 8.20
CA THR A 182 11.41 -12.96 9.13
C THR A 182 12.03 -13.30 10.48
N VAL A 183 11.94 -12.39 11.45
CA VAL A 183 12.24 -12.74 12.83
C VAL A 183 10.98 -13.38 13.36
N ASP A 184 10.95 -14.71 13.38
CA ASP A 184 9.89 -15.46 14.04
C ASP A 184 9.69 -14.89 15.45
N SER A 185 8.43 -14.67 15.83
CA SER A 185 8.08 -14.27 17.18
C SER A 185 8.80 -15.18 18.18
N PRO A 186 9.41 -14.66 19.26
CA PRO A 186 10.05 -15.52 20.24
C PRO A 186 9.01 -16.52 20.74
N SER A 187 9.25 -17.80 20.46
CA SER A 187 8.32 -18.85 20.89
C SER A 187 8.04 -18.68 22.39
N PRO A 188 6.79 -18.87 22.85
CA PRO A 188 6.43 -18.75 24.27
C PRO A 188 7.34 -19.56 25.21
N SER A 189 7.99 -20.59 24.67
CA SER A 189 9.02 -21.43 25.28
C SER A 189 10.26 -20.67 25.77
N VAL A 190 10.72 -19.65 25.04
CA VAL A 190 11.90 -18.83 25.41
C VAL A 190 11.55 -17.87 26.55
N LEU A 191 10.33 -17.32 26.53
CA LEU A 191 9.77 -16.49 27.60
C LEU A 191 9.54 -17.29 28.90
N LEU A 192 9.06 -18.53 28.80
CA LEU A 192 8.95 -19.43 29.96
C LEU A 192 10.33 -19.83 30.51
N GLY A 193 11.31 -20.06 29.63
CA GLY A 193 12.68 -20.43 30.02
C GLY A 193 13.37 -19.35 30.86
N MET A 194 13.28 -18.08 30.46
CA MET A 194 13.83 -16.96 31.24
C MET A 194 13.12 -16.76 32.60
N SER A 195 11.80 -17.00 32.66
CA SER A 195 11.04 -16.91 33.91
C SER A 195 11.45 -18.00 34.92
N LEU A 196 11.76 -19.21 34.45
CA LEU A 196 12.19 -20.32 35.31
C LEU A 196 13.62 -20.13 35.87
N LEU A 197 14.51 -19.53 35.09
CA LEU A 197 15.89 -19.20 35.51
C LEU A 197 15.93 -18.13 36.63
N LEU A 198 14.97 -17.21 36.63
CA LEU A 198 14.81 -16.19 37.68
C LEU A 198 14.16 -16.74 38.96
N LEU A 199 13.31 -17.76 38.85
CA LEU A 199 12.73 -18.44 40.01
C LEU A 199 13.71 -19.40 40.71
N LEU A 200 14.66 -19.97 39.97
CA LEU A 200 15.68 -20.89 40.51
C LEU A 200 16.85 -20.16 41.19
N SER A 201 17.08 -18.88 40.88
CA SER A 201 18.12 -18.05 41.52
C SER A 201 17.65 -17.41 42.85
N GLY A 202 16.35 -17.45 43.17
CA GLY A 202 15.78 -16.87 44.39
C GLY A 202 15.75 -17.76 45.63
N ARG A 203 16.27 -19.00 45.58
CA ARG A 203 16.30 -19.92 46.74
C ARG A 203 17.72 -20.21 47.22
N ARG A 204 18.37 -19.22 47.80
CA ARG A 204 19.43 -19.42 48.79
C ARG A 204 19.65 -18.10 49.53
N ILE A 205 19.34 -18.10 50.82
CA ILE A 205 19.90 -17.32 51.94
C ILE A 205 18.74 -17.08 52.93
N LEU A 206 18.56 -18.06 53.82
CA LEU A 206 17.89 -17.92 55.11
C LEU A 206 18.62 -18.88 56.07
N LYS A 207 19.63 -18.33 56.75
CA LYS A 207 20.14 -18.77 58.06
C LYS A 207 20.77 -17.56 58.73
#